data_AF-A0A2N1PYC2-F1
#
_entry.id   AF-A0A2N1PYC2-F1
#
_cell.length_a   1.000
_cell.length_b   1.000
_cell.length_c   1.000
_cell.angle_alpha   90.00
_cell.angle_beta   90.00
_cell.angle_gamma   90.00
#
_symmetry.space_group_name_H-M   'P 1'
#
loop_
_entity.id
_entity.type
_entity.pdbx_description
1 polymer ?
#
loop_
_entity_poly.entity_id
_entity_poly.type
_entity_poly.pdbx_seq_one_letter_code
_entity_poly.pdbx_strand_id
1 'polypeptide(L)'
;MKRILALCVLLISLFTLFACGGETVTVTFETNGGNVIDAIDVNQDSAITLPANPTKEGYIFDGWFLDEALEEALTTGFIPTESITLYAKWRPAIESYTVTFVTGYDQTVEPQTVEENEFASTPSALTRTGHTFGGWYIDQSFETLYDFETPVTADVTIYAKWIPIQLSVNYESNGGSAISTVPTDYGTATVKPEDPTRYGYIFDGWFTDRQLTQAYDFEDIVTANLRLYAKWSPDLDVISDMITADIEAVEIENNMVASSALLNLPTKGSVHNSNILWTSSNNAVISRNGVVFHPTRGQADVNVTLTARVINGPVTETFTFDILVPAKTEVEMASEALLPFTNMTGEYEVLDGELLTFYAENGALPYVDIQSFLALLDGLLYFEELEFAYVGHILTISYQIVDEIEDEFGNVIDTETYDYVITIDFDLNTLTLDSLSFFDGYIQSTATDYSQGL
;
A
#
# COMPACT_ATOMS: atom_id res chain seq x y z
N MET A 1 122.10 3.27 -72.07
CA MET A 1 122.96 4.44 -71.78
C MET A 1 123.27 4.45 -70.28
N LYS A 2 124.57 4.52 -69.92
CA LYS A 2 125.22 4.97 -68.64
C LYS A 2 124.53 4.64 -67.29
N ARG A 3 125.07 3.78 -66.40
CA ARG A 3 126.21 3.92 -65.45
C ARG A 3 125.92 4.75 -64.16
N ILE A 4 126.31 4.16 -63.00
CA ILE A 4 126.86 4.76 -61.73
C ILE A 4 125.81 5.24 -60.67
N LEU A 5 125.86 5.09 -59.32
CA LEU A 5 126.88 4.83 -58.25
C LEU A 5 126.22 4.36 -56.90
N ALA A 6 126.97 3.65 -56.03
CA ALA A 6 127.07 3.66 -54.52
C ALA A 6 125.83 3.64 -53.58
N LEU A 7 125.83 3.20 -52.30
CA LEU A 7 126.68 2.43 -51.34
C LEU A 7 125.94 2.43 -49.96
N CYS A 8 126.01 1.34 -49.16
CA CYS A 8 125.75 1.20 -47.69
C CYS A 8 124.29 1.39 -47.18
N VAL A 9 123.72 0.68 -46.19
CA VAL A 9 124.17 0.26 -44.84
C VAL A 9 123.38 -0.99 -44.36
N LEU A 10 124.04 -1.76 -43.50
CA LEU A 10 123.63 -2.94 -42.72
C LEU A 10 122.49 -2.66 -41.71
N LEU A 11 121.47 -3.53 -41.57
CA LEU A 11 120.83 -3.77 -40.27
C LEU A 11 120.08 -5.12 -40.25
N ILE A 12 120.47 -5.97 -39.30
CA ILE A 12 119.80 -7.22 -38.91
C ILE A 12 118.62 -6.84 -38.02
N SER A 13 117.39 -7.20 -38.39
CA SER A 13 116.24 -7.20 -37.48
C SER A 13 115.75 -8.63 -37.29
N LEU A 14 116.34 -9.28 -36.29
CA LEU A 14 115.84 -10.52 -35.69
C LEU A 14 114.53 -10.18 -34.97
N PHE A 15 113.39 -10.48 -35.60
CA PHE A 15 112.08 -10.37 -34.97
C PHE A 15 111.94 -11.53 -33.99
N THR A 16 112.29 -11.30 -32.73
CA THR A 16 111.94 -12.19 -31.62
C THR A 16 110.43 -12.19 -31.46
N LEU A 17 109.78 -13.33 -31.76
CA LEU A 17 108.46 -13.64 -31.21
C LEU A 17 108.55 -13.53 -29.69
N PHE A 18 107.86 -12.56 -29.10
CA PHE A 18 107.46 -12.66 -27.71
C PHE A 18 106.34 -13.70 -27.64
N ALA A 19 106.72 -14.94 -27.30
CA ALA A 19 105.77 -15.88 -26.71
C ALA A 19 105.38 -15.31 -25.34
N CYS A 20 104.24 -14.63 -25.27
CA CYS A 20 103.56 -14.35 -24.01
C CYS A 20 102.89 -15.65 -23.55
N GLY A 21 103.67 -16.55 -22.95
CA GLY A 21 103.14 -17.76 -22.30
C GLY A 21 102.52 -17.36 -20.97
N GLY A 22 101.24 -16.95 -20.99
CA GLY A 22 100.42 -16.90 -19.78
C GLY A 22 99.99 -18.32 -19.42
N GLU A 23 99.94 -18.64 -18.13
CA GLU A 23 99.34 -19.89 -17.66
C GLU A 23 97.84 -19.88 -18.00
N THR A 24 97.38 -20.93 -18.68
CA THR A 24 95.97 -21.13 -19.03
C THR A 24 95.37 -22.18 -18.11
N VAL A 25 94.16 -21.94 -17.64
CA VAL A 25 93.35 -22.89 -16.88
C VAL A 25 92.20 -23.39 -17.74
N THR A 26 91.84 -24.65 -17.59
CA THR A 26 90.76 -25.27 -18.36
C THR A 26 89.47 -25.20 -17.56
N VAL A 27 88.41 -24.68 -18.18
CA VAL A 27 87.06 -24.70 -17.63
C VAL A 27 86.23 -25.77 -18.33
N THR A 28 85.80 -26.76 -17.57
CA THR A 28 84.93 -27.86 -18.01
C THR A 28 83.48 -27.56 -17.66
N PHE A 29 82.54 -27.99 -18.51
CA PHE A 29 81.11 -27.77 -18.32
C PHE A 29 80.39 -29.11 -18.13
N GLU A 30 79.95 -29.40 -16.91
CA GLU A 30 79.07 -30.52 -16.60
C GLU A 30 77.62 -30.07 -16.74
N THR A 31 76.99 -30.43 -17.86
CA THR A 31 75.66 -29.91 -18.22
C THR A 31 74.54 -30.62 -17.48
N ASN A 32 74.84 -31.63 -16.64
CA ASN A 32 73.87 -32.33 -15.81
C ASN A 32 72.65 -32.84 -16.63
N GLY A 33 72.95 -33.46 -17.77
CA GLY A 33 71.97 -34.02 -18.70
C GLY A 33 71.42 -33.05 -19.76
N GLY A 34 72.03 -31.87 -19.93
CA GLY A 34 71.81 -31.03 -21.11
C GLY A 34 72.69 -31.43 -22.31
N ASN A 35 72.66 -30.67 -23.41
CA ASN A 35 73.58 -30.90 -24.53
C ASN A 35 75.05 -30.74 -24.10
N VAL A 36 75.95 -31.45 -24.77
CA VAL A 36 77.40 -31.35 -24.50
C VAL A 36 77.90 -29.95 -24.85
N ILE A 37 78.79 -29.42 -24.01
CA ILE A 37 79.51 -28.17 -24.20
C ILE A 37 81.01 -28.48 -24.09
N ASP A 38 81.79 -28.11 -25.10
CA ASP A 38 83.24 -28.31 -25.09
C ASP A 38 83.91 -27.45 -24.02
N ALA A 39 84.98 -27.98 -23.42
CA ALA A 39 85.80 -27.24 -22.47
C ALA A 39 86.49 -26.05 -23.15
N ILE A 40 86.74 -24.98 -22.39
CA ILE A 40 87.44 -23.79 -22.87
C ILE A 40 88.69 -23.54 -22.04
N ASP A 41 89.75 -23.08 -22.69
CA ASP A 41 90.98 -22.63 -22.02
C ASP A 41 90.94 -21.12 -21.82
N VAL A 42 91.17 -20.66 -20.59
CA VAL A 42 91.10 -19.26 -20.17
C VAL A 42 92.45 -18.86 -19.55
N ASN A 43 92.95 -17.66 -19.84
CA ASN A 43 94.15 -17.13 -19.16
C ASN A 43 93.84 -16.88 -17.68
N GLN A 44 94.75 -17.25 -16.78
CA GLN A 44 94.57 -17.24 -15.31
C GLN A 44 94.21 -15.87 -14.68
N ASP A 45 94.33 -14.77 -15.44
CA ASP A 45 94.00 -13.40 -15.02
C ASP A 45 92.81 -12.78 -15.80
N SER A 46 92.07 -13.59 -16.56
CA SER A 46 90.96 -13.13 -17.41
C SER A 46 89.63 -13.71 -16.96
N ALA A 47 88.59 -12.87 -16.98
CA ALA A 47 87.24 -13.34 -16.72
C ALA A 47 86.79 -14.36 -17.77
N ILE A 48 86.12 -15.42 -17.33
CA ILE A 48 85.54 -16.42 -18.22
C ILE A 48 84.46 -15.78 -19.11
N THR A 49 84.50 -16.09 -20.41
CA THR A 49 83.38 -15.83 -21.32
C THR A 49 82.61 -17.12 -21.51
N LEU A 50 81.37 -17.17 -21.00
CA LEU A 50 80.55 -18.37 -21.06
C LEU A 50 80.08 -18.66 -22.50
N PRO A 51 79.97 -19.95 -22.88
CA PRO A 51 79.33 -20.35 -24.13
C PRO A 51 77.82 -20.06 -24.08
N ALA A 52 77.12 -20.30 -25.19
CA ALA A 52 75.66 -20.23 -25.21
C ALA A 52 75.07 -21.16 -24.14
N ASN A 53 73.98 -20.74 -23.49
CA ASN A 53 73.32 -21.53 -22.47
C ASN A 53 73.00 -22.94 -23.01
N PRO A 54 73.25 -24.00 -22.22
CA PRO A 54 72.88 -25.34 -22.63
C PRO A 54 71.36 -25.45 -22.74
N THR A 55 70.92 -26.48 -23.45
CA THR A 55 69.52 -26.86 -23.62
C THR A 55 69.31 -28.26 -23.04
N LYS A 56 68.15 -28.46 -22.41
CA LYS A 56 67.70 -29.73 -21.86
C LYS A 56 66.19 -29.81 -22.08
N GLU A 57 65.73 -30.85 -22.78
CA GLU A 57 64.32 -31.03 -23.10
C GLU A 57 63.46 -31.09 -21.82
N GLY A 58 62.40 -30.28 -21.75
CA GLY A 58 61.52 -30.18 -20.57
C GLY A 58 62.05 -29.36 -19.40
N TYR A 59 63.19 -28.67 -19.55
CA TYR A 59 63.81 -27.87 -18.49
C TYR A 59 64.29 -26.50 -18.98
N ILE A 60 64.25 -25.52 -18.08
CA ILE A 60 64.83 -24.19 -18.25
C ILE A 60 66.19 -24.16 -17.55
N PHE A 61 67.21 -23.65 -18.24
CA PHE A 61 68.54 -23.45 -17.68
C PHE A 61 68.52 -22.33 -16.63
N ASP A 62 68.88 -22.67 -15.40
CA ASP A 62 68.80 -21.80 -14.22
C ASP A 62 70.15 -21.17 -13.84
N GLY A 63 71.24 -21.61 -14.47
CA GLY A 63 72.58 -21.04 -14.32
C GLY A 63 73.69 -22.08 -14.13
N TRP A 64 74.93 -21.59 -14.09
CA TRP A 64 76.13 -22.38 -13.79
C TRP A 64 76.50 -22.25 -12.30
N PHE A 65 76.98 -23.33 -11.70
CA PHE A 65 77.41 -23.40 -10.31
C PHE A 65 78.85 -23.91 -10.21
N LEU A 66 79.57 -23.49 -9.18
CA LEU A 66 80.99 -23.81 -8.95
C LEU A 66 81.19 -25.19 -8.30
N ASP A 67 80.11 -25.79 -7.81
CA ASP A 67 80.11 -27.05 -7.09
C ASP A 67 79.02 -28.01 -7.60
N GLU A 68 79.25 -29.31 -7.40
CA GLU A 68 78.32 -30.38 -7.82
C GLU A 68 77.00 -30.38 -7.02
N ALA A 69 76.98 -29.83 -5.80
CA ALA A 69 75.78 -29.72 -4.97
C ALA A 69 74.87 -28.54 -5.39
N LEU A 70 75.31 -27.69 -6.33
CA LEU A 70 74.58 -26.55 -6.88
C LEU A 70 74.23 -25.49 -5.82
N GLU A 71 75.15 -25.25 -4.88
CA GLU A 71 74.98 -24.27 -3.79
C GLU A 71 75.66 -22.93 -4.09
N GLU A 72 76.80 -22.94 -4.80
CA GLU A 72 77.60 -21.76 -5.13
C GLU A 72 77.39 -21.34 -6.60
N ALA A 73 76.49 -20.38 -6.83
CA ALA A 73 76.22 -19.87 -8.17
C ALA A 73 77.44 -19.13 -8.75
N LEU A 74 77.75 -19.41 -10.02
CA LEU A 74 78.75 -18.66 -10.78
C LEU A 74 78.29 -17.21 -10.95
N THR A 75 79.17 -16.27 -10.61
CA THR A 75 78.89 -14.84 -10.74
C THR A 75 79.53 -14.27 -12.01
N THR A 76 78.92 -13.22 -12.55
CA THR A 76 79.47 -12.51 -13.72
C THR A 76 80.85 -11.95 -13.44
N GLY A 77 81.79 -12.12 -14.36
CA GLY A 77 83.17 -11.66 -14.20
C GLY A 77 84.07 -12.62 -13.40
N PHE A 78 83.62 -13.86 -13.14
CA PHE A 78 84.43 -14.88 -12.48
C PHE A 78 85.77 -15.11 -13.21
N ILE A 79 86.86 -15.04 -12.45
CA ILE A 79 88.23 -15.29 -12.93
C ILE A 79 88.70 -16.62 -12.33
N PRO A 80 88.81 -17.70 -13.12
CA PRO A 80 89.30 -18.98 -12.62
C PRO A 80 90.81 -18.91 -12.33
N THR A 81 91.22 -19.20 -11.09
CA THR A 81 92.65 -19.26 -10.71
C THR A 81 93.26 -20.65 -10.89
N GLU A 82 92.44 -21.67 -11.08
CA GLU A 82 92.79 -23.06 -11.40
C GLU A 82 91.73 -23.69 -12.32
N SER A 83 92.01 -24.86 -12.89
CA SER A 83 91.02 -25.57 -13.72
C SER A 83 89.80 -25.96 -12.88
N ILE A 84 88.60 -25.65 -13.37
CA ILE A 84 87.34 -25.80 -12.63
C ILE A 84 86.26 -26.43 -13.51
N THR A 85 85.36 -27.20 -12.89
CA THR A 85 84.13 -27.68 -13.54
C THR A 85 82.96 -26.81 -13.11
N LEU A 86 82.19 -26.31 -14.07
CA LEU A 86 80.93 -25.61 -13.85
C LEU A 86 79.76 -26.57 -14.05
N TYR A 87 78.80 -26.55 -13.13
CA TYR A 87 77.66 -27.47 -13.10
C TYR A 87 76.37 -26.74 -13.47
N ALA A 88 75.64 -27.23 -14.48
CA ALA A 88 74.38 -26.62 -14.90
C ALA A 88 73.26 -26.94 -13.91
N LYS A 89 72.52 -25.92 -13.48
CA LYS A 89 71.27 -26.08 -12.73
C LYS A 89 70.07 -25.92 -13.67
N TRP A 90 69.04 -26.72 -13.41
CA TRP A 90 67.83 -26.80 -14.22
C TRP A 90 66.60 -26.69 -13.35
N ARG A 91 65.55 -26.05 -13.87
CA ARG A 91 64.19 -26.13 -13.31
C ARG A 91 63.22 -26.65 -14.37
N PRO A 92 62.17 -27.40 -14.02
CA PRO A 92 61.20 -27.90 -14.99
C PRO A 92 60.59 -26.74 -15.80
N ALA A 93 60.39 -26.96 -17.10
CA ALA A 93 59.56 -26.09 -17.92
C ALA A 93 58.10 -26.51 -17.70
N ILE A 94 57.39 -25.82 -16.80
CA ILE A 94 55.98 -26.10 -16.49
C ILE A 94 55.12 -25.29 -17.46
N GLU A 95 54.17 -25.94 -18.12
CA GLU A 95 53.18 -25.25 -18.95
C GLU A 95 52.27 -24.39 -18.06
N SER A 96 51.73 -23.30 -18.60
CA SER A 96 50.82 -22.44 -17.88
C SER A 96 49.59 -22.17 -18.73
N TYR A 97 48.43 -22.16 -18.09
CA TYR A 97 47.14 -21.95 -18.73
C TYR A 97 46.46 -20.70 -18.20
N THR A 98 45.57 -20.14 -19.02
CA THR A 98 44.81 -18.94 -18.69
C THR A 98 43.41 -19.30 -18.23
N VAL A 99 43.03 -18.79 -17.06
CA VAL A 99 41.65 -18.82 -16.54
C VAL A 99 41.02 -17.45 -16.78
N THR A 100 40.06 -17.40 -17.70
CA THR A 100 39.35 -16.18 -18.09
C THR A 100 38.00 -16.09 -17.39
N PHE A 101 37.72 -14.93 -16.77
CA PHE A 101 36.50 -14.68 -16.01
C PHE A 101 35.54 -13.78 -16.79
N VAL A 102 34.38 -14.30 -17.18
CA VAL A 102 33.32 -13.54 -17.85
C VAL A 102 32.23 -13.22 -16.84
N THR A 103 32.19 -11.97 -16.39
CA THR A 103 31.26 -11.51 -15.35
C THR A 103 29.84 -11.29 -15.87
N GLY A 104 29.69 -10.99 -17.17
CA GLY A 104 28.39 -10.72 -17.80
C GLY A 104 27.75 -9.38 -17.42
N TYR A 105 28.51 -8.42 -16.87
CA TYR A 105 28.08 -7.04 -16.59
C TYR A 105 29.31 -6.11 -16.45
N ASP A 106 29.09 -4.85 -16.06
CA ASP A 106 30.07 -3.75 -16.09
C ASP A 106 31.37 -3.98 -15.31
N GLN A 107 31.38 -4.82 -14.26
CA GLN A 107 32.60 -5.13 -13.51
C GLN A 107 33.41 -6.20 -14.24
N THR A 108 34.70 -5.96 -14.50
CA THR A 108 35.62 -6.95 -15.06
C THR A 108 36.46 -7.61 -13.97
N VAL A 109 36.94 -8.83 -14.25
CA VAL A 109 37.91 -9.56 -13.43
C VAL A 109 39.10 -9.89 -14.32
N GLU A 110 40.30 -9.54 -13.88
CA GLU A 110 41.52 -9.84 -14.64
C GLU A 110 41.72 -11.37 -14.76
N PRO A 111 42.12 -11.88 -15.94
CA PRO A 111 42.46 -13.29 -16.11
C PRO A 111 43.60 -13.72 -15.20
N GLN A 112 43.61 -15.00 -14.84
CA GLN A 112 44.70 -15.62 -14.08
C GLN A 112 45.56 -16.50 -14.99
N THR A 113 46.86 -16.51 -14.74
CA THR A 113 47.80 -17.48 -15.32
C THR A 113 48.16 -18.49 -14.25
N VAL A 114 47.91 -19.77 -14.50
CA VAL A 114 48.05 -20.88 -13.54
C VAL A 114 48.99 -21.93 -14.14
N GLU A 115 49.98 -22.38 -13.36
CA GLU A 115 50.86 -23.49 -13.77
C GLU A 115 50.04 -24.80 -13.93
N GLU A 116 50.45 -25.66 -14.84
CA GLU A 116 49.77 -26.94 -15.10
C GLU A 116 49.63 -27.77 -13.81
N ASN A 117 48.42 -28.30 -13.57
CA ASN A 117 48.00 -29.04 -12.38
C ASN A 117 47.91 -28.23 -11.07
N GLU A 118 48.11 -26.91 -11.10
CA GLU A 118 47.79 -26.02 -9.99
C GLU A 118 46.33 -25.54 -10.06
N PHE A 119 45.87 -24.84 -9.02
CA PHE A 119 44.50 -24.35 -8.88
C PHE A 119 44.38 -22.86 -9.18
N ALA A 120 43.27 -22.46 -9.82
CA ALA A 120 42.91 -21.05 -9.89
C ALA A 120 42.48 -20.52 -8.52
N SER A 121 42.64 -19.21 -8.30
CA SER A 121 42.17 -18.55 -7.09
C SER A 121 40.79 -17.93 -7.31
N THR A 122 39.91 -18.00 -6.30
CA THR A 122 38.60 -17.34 -6.36
C THR A 122 38.78 -15.82 -6.48
N PRO A 123 38.12 -15.15 -7.44
CA PRO A 123 38.14 -13.69 -7.53
C PRO A 123 37.57 -13.02 -6.28
N SER A 124 37.84 -11.72 -6.13
CA SER A 124 37.18 -10.91 -5.11
C SER A 124 35.65 -10.93 -5.29
N ALA A 125 34.93 -10.79 -4.17
CA ALA A 125 33.47 -10.84 -4.17
C ALA A 125 32.90 -9.80 -5.13
N LEU A 126 32.08 -10.26 -6.07
CA LEU A 126 31.41 -9.43 -7.06
C LEU A 126 30.05 -8.98 -6.52
N THR A 127 29.63 -7.77 -6.89
CA THR A 127 28.29 -7.27 -6.53
C THR A 127 27.58 -6.73 -7.76
N ARG A 128 26.30 -7.10 -7.90
CA ARG A 128 25.44 -6.61 -8.97
C ARG A 128 24.09 -6.21 -8.37
N THR A 129 23.70 -4.96 -8.58
CA THR A 129 22.44 -4.43 -8.05
C THR A 129 21.26 -5.32 -8.43
N GLY A 130 20.44 -5.68 -7.44
CA GLY A 130 19.25 -6.50 -7.64
C GLY A 130 19.50 -7.97 -7.96
N HIS A 131 20.74 -8.46 -7.79
CA HIS A 131 21.08 -9.86 -8.07
C HIS A 131 21.95 -10.46 -6.94
N THR A 132 21.79 -11.76 -6.74
CA THR A 132 22.66 -12.60 -5.91
C THR A 132 23.65 -13.32 -6.82
N PHE A 133 24.92 -13.40 -6.39
CA PHE A 133 25.95 -14.15 -7.10
C PHE A 133 25.70 -15.66 -6.95
N GLY A 134 25.45 -16.35 -8.06
CA GLY A 134 25.11 -17.77 -8.11
C GLY A 134 26.32 -18.71 -8.32
N GLY A 135 27.52 -18.17 -8.50
CA GLY A 135 28.74 -18.93 -8.73
C GLY A 135 29.34 -18.76 -10.13
N TRP A 136 30.47 -19.42 -10.34
CA TRP A 136 31.18 -19.49 -11.63
C TRP A 136 30.85 -20.80 -12.32
N TYR A 137 30.61 -20.77 -13.63
CA TYR A 137 30.22 -21.93 -14.44
C TYR A 137 31.15 -22.09 -15.62
N ILE A 138 31.44 -23.33 -16.04
CA ILE A 138 32.31 -23.58 -17.21
C ILE A 138 31.60 -23.34 -18.55
N ASP A 139 30.27 -23.19 -18.51
CA ASP A 139 29.42 -23.04 -19.68
C ASP A 139 28.49 -21.81 -19.55
N GLN A 140 28.14 -21.22 -20.69
CA GLN A 140 27.25 -20.06 -20.77
C GLN A 140 25.78 -20.39 -20.45
N SER A 141 25.40 -21.68 -20.50
CA SER A 141 24.07 -22.16 -20.08
C SER A 141 23.91 -22.27 -18.56
N PHE A 142 25.00 -22.09 -17.81
CA PHE A 142 25.06 -22.20 -16.35
C PHE A 142 24.58 -23.56 -15.81
N GLU A 143 24.97 -24.65 -16.49
CA GLU A 143 24.63 -26.03 -16.11
C GLU A 143 25.69 -26.68 -15.22
N THR A 144 26.98 -26.38 -15.47
CA THR A 144 28.11 -26.99 -14.77
C THR A 144 28.90 -25.96 -13.97
N LEU A 145 28.82 -26.06 -12.64
CA LEU A 145 29.56 -25.21 -11.72
C LEU A 145 31.08 -25.48 -11.85
N TYR A 146 31.87 -24.41 -11.90
CA TYR A 146 33.33 -24.49 -11.82
C TYR A 146 33.76 -24.67 -10.37
N ASP A 147 34.60 -25.67 -10.14
CA ASP A 147 35.19 -25.96 -8.84
C ASP A 147 36.64 -25.47 -8.82
N PHE A 148 36.95 -24.52 -7.94
CA PHE A 148 38.31 -23.98 -7.78
C PHE A 148 39.28 -24.99 -7.16
N GLU A 149 38.80 -26.15 -6.71
CA GLU A 149 39.63 -27.31 -6.33
C GLU A 149 39.88 -28.28 -7.51
N THR A 150 39.51 -27.91 -8.73
CA THR A 150 39.86 -28.67 -9.95
C THR A 150 41.19 -28.18 -10.54
N PRO A 151 42.20 -29.04 -10.71
CA PRO A 151 43.48 -28.66 -11.32
C PRO A 151 43.30 -28.10 -12.74
N VAL A 152 44.01 -27.03 -13.06
CA VAL A 152 43.99 -26.42 -14.39
C VAL A 152 44.92 -27.20 -15.31
N THR A 153 44.35 -27.78 -16.38
CA THR A 153 45.08 -28.61 -17.37
C THR A 153 44.94 -28.09 -18.80
N ALA A 154 44.20 -26.99 -19.00
CA ALA A 154 44.03 -26.30 -20.26
C ALA A 154 43.51 -24.87 -19.99
N ASP A 155 43.58 -23.99 -20.99
CA ASP A 155 42.89 -22.70 -20.94
C ASP A 155 41.39 -22.91 -20.71
N VAL A 156 40.82 -22.17 -19.76
CA VAL A 156 39.40 -22.27 -19.41
C VAL A 156 38.77 -20.89 -19.30
N THR A 157 37.54 -20.75 -19.80
CA THR A 157 36.72 -19.56 -19.60
C THR A 157 35.54 -19.92 -18.72
N ILE A 158 35.34 -19.16 -17.64
CA ILE A 158 34.25 -19.37 -16.69
C ILE A 158 33.33 -18.15 -16.62
N TYR A 159 32.05 -18.39 -16.38
CA TYR A 159 30.97 -17.42 -16.50
C TYR A 159 30.26 -17.22 -15.16
N ALA A 160 30.10 -15.97 -14.74
CA ALA A 160 29.37 -15.62 -13.52
C ALA A 160 27.86 -15.77 -13.73
N LYS A 161 27.19 -16.55 -12.88
CA LYS A 161 25.72 -16.62 -12.84
C LYS A 161 25.17 -15.57 -11.89
N TRP A 162 24.19 -14.81 -12.34
CA TRP A 162 23.48 -13.82 -11.54
C TRP A 162 22.02 -14.20 -11.41
N ILE A 163 21.54 -14.34 -10.17
CA ILE A 163 20.16 -14.70 -9.86
C ILE A 163 19.43 -13.42 -9.41
N PRO A 164 18.40 -12.94 -10.12
CA PRO A 164 17.62 -11.78 -9.69
C PRO A 164 17.04 -11.98 -8.29
N ILE A 165 17.04 -10.93 -7.47
CA ILE A 165 16.32 -10.96 -6.19
C ILE A 165 14.81 -10.90 -6.44
N GLN A 166 14.02 -11.55 -5.59
CA GLN A 166 12.56 -11.38 -5.61
C GLN A 166 12.14 -10.14 -4.82
N LEU A 167 11.30 -9.34 -5.45
CA LEU A 167 10.61 -8.20 -4.87
C LEU A 167 9.13 -8.55 -4.66
N SER A 168 8.48 -7.84 -3.75
CA SER A 168 7.05 -8.02 -3.46
C SER A 168 6.23 -6.86 -4.04
N VAL A 169 5.18 -7.17 -4.79
CA VAL A 169 4.16 -6.23 -5.24
C VAL A 169 2.89 -6.48 -4.44
N ASN A 170 2.55 -5.52 -3.58
CA ASN A 170 1.41 -5.59 -2.67
C ASN A 170 0.26 -4.71 -3.17
N TYR A 171 -0.96 -5.21 -3.08
CA TYR A 171 -2.14 -4.52 -3.58
C TYR A 171 -3.05 -4.10 -2.42
N GLU A 172 -3.27 -2.80 -2.28
CA GLU A 172 -4.27 -2.22 -1.39
C GLU A 172 -5.52 -1.89 -2.21
N SER A 173 -6.53 -2.77 -2.13
CA SER A 173 -7.75 -2.68 -2.94
C SER A 173 -8.66 -1.51 -2.53
N ASN A 174 -8.38 -0.82 -1.43
CA ASN A 174 -9.14 0.36 -0.97
C ASN A 174 -10.67 0.10 -0.92
N GLY A 175 -11.05 -1.03 -0.32
CA GLY A 175 -12.44 -1.45 -0.17
C GLY A 175 -13.00 -2.31 -1.31
N GLY A 176 -12.20 -2.63 -2.34
CA GLY A 176 -12.53 -3.67 -3.31
C GLY A 176 -12.13 -5.07 -2.86
N SER A 177 -12.41 -6.07 -3.70
CA SER A 177 -12.01 -7.47 -3.48
C SER A 177 -10.50 -7.61 -3.25
N ALA A 178 -10.12 -8.51 -2.33
CA ALA A 178 -8.72 -8.70 -1.96
C ALA A 178 -7.89 -9.28 -3.11
N ILE A 179 -6.65 -8.82 -3.24
CA ILE A 179 -5.66 -9.34 -4.19
C ILE A 179 -4.42 -9.77 -3.42
N SER A 180 -3.94 -10.97 -3.72
CA SER A 180 -2.72 -11.50 -3.10
C SER A 180 -1.47 -10.78 -3.57
N THR A 181 -0.49 -10.66 -2.69
CA THR A 181 0.85 -10.16 -3.04
C THR A 181 1.48 -11.04 -4.12
N VAL A 182 2.11 -10.41 -5.11
CA VAL A 182 2.78 -11.08 -6.22
C VAL A 182 4.30 -10.93 -6.06
N PRO A 183 5.08 -12.03 -6.06
CA PRO A 183 6.54 -11.94 -6.17
C PRO A 183 6.93 -11.56 -7.61
N THR A 184 7.93 -10.69 -7.77
CA THR A 184 8.40 -10.23 -9.08
C THR A 184 9.92 -10.14 -9.07
N ASP A 185 10.57 -10.67 -10.10
CA ASP A 185 12.02 -10.64 -10.23
C ASP A 185 12.50 -9.20 -10.48
N TYR A 186 13.57 -8.80 -9.79
CA TYR A 186 14.16 -7.48 -9.96
C TYR A 186 14.44 -7.15 -11.43
N GLY A 187 14.05 -5.95 -11.85
CA GLY A 187 14.28 -5.45 -13.20
C GLY A 187 13.33 -6.01 -14.25
N THR A 188 12.28 -6.72 -13.83
CA THR A 188 11.19 -7.17 -14.72
C THR A 188 9.88 -6.47 -14.37
N ALA A 189 8.98 -6.36 -15.35
CA ALA A 189 7.62 -5.89 -15.12
C ALA A 189 6.80 -6.94 -14.35
N THR A 190 5.88 -6.49 -13.49
CA THR A 190 4.95 -7.40 -12.80
C THR A 190 3.73 -7.69 -13.67
N VAL A 191 3.11 -8.86 -13.50
CA VAL A 191 1.90 -9.21 -14.24
C VAL A 191 0.71 -8.49 -13.62
N LYS A 192 -0.09 -7.80 -14.45
CA LYS A 192 -1.33 -7.16 -14.01
C LYS A 192 -2.30 -8.21 -13.43
N PRO A 193 -2.80 -8.04 -12.19
CA PRO A 193 -3.81 -8.93 -11.64
C PRO A 193 -5.15 -8.73 -12.33
N GLU A 194 -6.11 -9.63 -12.10
CA GLU A 194 -7.51 -9.35 -12.44
C GLU A 194 -7.98 -8.09 -11.71
N ASP A 195 -8.77 -7.27 -12.40
CA ASP A 195 -9.27 -6.03 -11.81
C ASP A 195 -10.16 -6.36 -10.60
N PRO A 196 -9.91 -5.74 -9.43
CA PRO A 196 -10.73 -5.99 -8.26
C PRO A 196 -12.15 -5.49 -8.51
N THR A 197 -13.10 -5.97 -7.72
CA THR A 197 -14.50 -5.53 -7.77
C THR A 197 -14.89 -4.80 -6.49
N ARG A 198 -15.73 -3.77 -6.62
CA ARG A 198 -16.31 -3.02 -5.51
C ARG A 198 -17.72 -2.58 -5.90
N TYR A 199 -18.73 -3.10 -5.21
CA TYR A 199 -20.13 -2.87 -5.57
C TYR A 199 -20.50 -1.38 -5.49
N GLY A 200 -21.12 -0.85 -6.55
CA GLY A 200 -21.42 0.59 -6.70
C GLY A 200 -20.25 1.45 -7.19
N TYR A 201 -19.14 0.84 -7.64
CA TYR A 201 -17.95 1.56 -8.11
C TYR A 201 -17.32 0.92 -9.35
N ILE A 202 -16.72 1.76 -10.18
CA ILE A 202 -15.91 1.42 -11.35
C ILE A 202 -14.43 1.47 -10.94
N PHE A 203 -13.66 0.45 -11.33
CA PHE A 203 -12.22 0.39 -11.08
C PHE A 203 -11.47 1.28 -12.09
N ASP A 204 -10.77 2.31 -11.60
CA ASP A 204 -10.05 3.26 -12.45
C ASP A 204 -8.58 2.87 -12.71
N GLY A 205 -8.04 1.94 -11.92
CA GLY A 205 -6.66 1.48 -12.04
C GLY A 205 -5.86 1.49 -10.73
N TRP A 206 -4.58 1.14 -10.86
CA TRP A 206 -3.62 1.05 -9.75
C TRP A 206 -2.73 2.29 -9.71
N PHE A 207 -2.42 2.75 -8.50
CA PHE A 207 -1.61 3.96 -8.26
C PHE A 207 -0.46 3.65 -7.30
N THR A 208 0.68 4.30 -7.46
CA THR A 208 1.87 4.08 -6.62
C THR A 208 1.81 4.84 -5.29
N ASP A 209 0.93 5.83 -5.18
CA ASP A 209 0.78 6.69 -4.02
C ASP A 209 -0.62 6.61 -3.42
N ARG A 210 -0.71 6.79 -2.10
CA ARG A 210 -1.98 6.74 -1.37
C ARG A 210 -2.93 7.88 -1.73
N GLN A 211 -2.43 8.98 -2.32
CA GLN A 211 -3.26 10.10 -2.75
C GLN A 211 -3.88 9.87 -4.14
N LEU A 212 -3.54 8.75 -4.80
CA LEU A 212 -4.08 8.32 -6.10
C LEU A 212 -3.80 9.34 -7.21
N THR A 213 -2.57 9.86 -7.22
CA THR A 213 -2.12 10.90 -8.15
C THR A 213 -1.20 10.38 -9.26
N GLN A 214 -0.44 9.32 -8.98
CA GLN A 214 0.48 8.68 -9.92
C GLN A 214 -0.04 7.28 -10.29
N ALA A 215 -0.63 7.17 -11.48
CA ALA A 215 -1.05 5.88 -12.03
C ALA A 215 0.19 5.00 -12.28
N TYR A 216 0.06 3.71 -11.98
CA TYR A 216 1.09 2.72 -12.24
C TYR A 216 0.88 2.09 -13.63
N ASP A 217 1.95 2.04 -14.42
CA ASP A 217 1.98 1.32 -15.69
C ASP A 217 2.55 -0.08 -15.46
N PHE A 218 1.83 -1.12 -15.87
CA PHE A 218 2.28 -2.50 -15.71
C PHE A 218 3.40 -2.89 -16.69
N GLU A 219 3.77 -2.01 -17.62
CA GLU A 219 4.99 -2.14 -18.42
C GLU A 219 6.25 -1.63 -17.66
N ASP A 220 6.09 -0.91 -16.54
CA ASP A 220 7.21 -0.42 -15.75
C ASP A 220 7.91 -1.55 -14.98
N ILE A 221 9.24 -1.58 -15.06
CA ILE A 221 10.06 -2.55 -14.32
C ILE A 221 10.04 -2.32 -12.81
N VAL A 222 10.01 -3.40 -12.06
CA VAL A 222 10.02 -3.37 -10.59
C VAL A 222 11.46 -3.45 -10.10
N THR A 223 11.93 -2.41 -9.41
CA THR A 223 13.30 -2.31 -8.87
C THR A 223 13.36 -2.24 -7.34
N ALA A 224 12.21 -2.10 -6.68
CA ALA A 224 12.04 -2.18 -5.23
C ALA A 224 10.69 -2.80 -4.87
N ASN A 225 10.48 -3.16 -3.61
CA ASN A 225 9.16 -3.57 -3.13
C ASN A 225 8.13 -2.47 -3.44
N LEU A 226 7.01 -2.87 -4.02
CA LEU A 226 5.98 -1.98 -4.53
C LEU A 226 4.69 -2.19 -3.73
N ARG A 227 3.99 -1.09 -3.46
CA ARG A 227 2.62 -1.12 -2.95
C ARG A 227 1.75 -0.28 -3.88
N LEU A 228 0.72 -0.88 -4.43
CA LEU A 228 -0.22 -0.26 -5.34
C LEU A 228 -1.56 -0.07 -4.66
N TYR A 229 -2.21 1.06 -4.94
CA TYR A 229 -3.48 1.48 -4.36
C TYR A 229 -4.54 1.56 -5.46
N ALA A 230 -5.67 0.87 -5.25
CA ALA A 230 -6.78 0.92 -6.19
C ALA A 230 -7.48 2.29 -6.16
N LYS A 231 -7.79 2.84 -7.32
CA LYS A 231 -8.66 4.00 -7.47
C LYS A 231 -10.04 3.58 -7.98
N TRP A 232 -11.06 4.26 -7.48
CA TRP A 232 -12.46 3.96 -7.74
C TRP A 232 -13.23 5.22 -8.07
N SER A 233 -14.10 5.14 -9.07
CA SER A 233 -15.12 6.15 -9.36
C SER A 233 -16.51 5.58 -9.07
N PRO A 234 -17.46 6.36 -8.52
CA PRO A 234 -18.83 5.88 -8.31
C PRO A 234 -19.48 5.42 -9.61
N ASP A 235 -20.13 4.27 -9.59
CA ASP A 235 -20.97 3.79 -10.68
C ASP A 235 -22.38 4.34 -10.48
N LEU A 236 -22.69 5.46 -11.14
CA LEU A 236 -23.94 6.19 -10.89
C LEU A 236 -25.19 5.39 -11.27
N ASP A 237 -25.10 4.55 -12.31
CA ASP A 237 -26.24 3.73 -12.76
C ASP A 237 -26.52 2.61 -11.75
N VAL A 238 -25.47 1.91 -11.30
CA VAL A 238 -25.62 0.88 -10.25
C VAL A 238 -26.12 1.49 -8.94
N ILE A 239 -25.65 2.68 -8.57
CA ILE A 239 -26.12 3.37 -7.36
C ILE A 239 -27.59 3.80 -7.49
N SER A 240 -28.04 4.23 -8.68
CA SER A 240 -29.45 4.51 -8.96
C SER A 240 -30.31 3.25 -8.83
N ASP A 241 -29.84 2.10 -9.34
CA ASP A 241 -30.52 0.82 -9.15
C ASP A 241 -30.61 0.42 -7.66
N MET A 242 -29.55 0.70 -6.87
CA MET A 242 -29.56 0.46 -5.42
C MET A 242 -30.61 1.31 -4.70
N ILE A 243 -30.73 2.59 -5.08
CA ILE A 243 -31.75 3.49 -4.56
C ILE A 243 -33.15 2.97 -4.91
N THR A 244 -33.34 2.54 -6.17
CA THR A 244 -34.61 1.97 -6.64
C THR A 244 -34.99 0.72 -5.86
N ALA A 245 -34.05 -0.21 -5.67
CA ALA A 245 -34.29 -1.42 -4.88
C ALA A 245 -34.64 -1.11 -3.41
N ASP A 246 -34.00 -0.10 -2.81
CA ASP A 246 -34.30 0.32 -1.43
C ASP A 246 -35.70 0.95 -1.30
N ILE A 247 -36.13 1.76 -2.26
CA ILE A 247 -37.46 2.39 -2.21
C ILE A 247 -38.57 1.40 -2.58
N GLU A 248 -38.34 0.47 -3.50
CA GLU A 248 -39.29 -0.60 -3.84
C GLU A 248 -39.53 -1.57 -2.67
N ALA A 249 -38.56 -1.67 -1.75
CA ALA A 249 -38.70 -2.46 -0.53
C ALA A 249 -39.47 -1.73 0.59
N VAL A 250 -39.83 -0.46 0.43
CA VAL A 250 -40.68 0.27 1.37
C VAL A 250 -42.14 -0.15 1.17
N GLU A 251 -42.82 -0.54 2.26
CA GLU A 251 -44.22 -0.98 2.26
C GLU A 251 -45.23 0.20 2.18
N ILE A 252 -44.94 1.18 1.32
CA ILE A 252 -45.81 2.32 1.02
C ILE A 252 -46.05 2.33 -0.47
N GLU A 253 -47.31 2.23 -0.85
CA GLU A 253 -47.72 2.23 -2.26
C GLU A 253 -48.36 3.56 -2.63
N ASN A 254 -48.14 3.97 -3.88
CA ASN A 254 -48.78 5.16 -4.40
C ASN A 254 -50.31 4.94 -4.53
N ASN A 255 -51.10 5.94 -4.12
CA ASN A 255 -52.56 5.90 -3.98
C ASN A 255 -53.07 4.92 -2.92
N MET A 256 -52.27 4.55 -1.92
CA MET A 256 -52.76 3.73 -0.82
C MET A 256 -53.75 4.51 0.06
N VAL A 257 -54.69 3.80 0.67
CA VAL A 257 -55.59 4.37 1.67
C VAL A 257 -54.98 4.13 3.04
N ALA A 258 -54.74 5.21 3.81
CA ALA A 258 -54.23 5.10 5.17
C ALA A 258 -55.31 4.48 6.07
N SER A 259 -55.15 3.20 6.42
CA SER A 259 -56.03 2.48 7.33
C SER A 259 -55.43 2.26 8.72
N SER A 260 -54.18 2.67 8.91
CA SER A 260 -53.43 2.58 10.16
C SER A 260 -53.19 3.99 10.72
N ALA A 261 -53.15 4.11 12.05
CA ALA A 261 -52.78 5.34 12.74
C ALA A 261 -51.28 5.69 12.60
N LEU A 262 -50.46 4.75 12.11
CA LEU A 262 -49.04 4.93 11.89
C LEU A 262 -48.61 4.26 10.57
N LEU A 263 -47.97 5.03 9.70
CA LEU A 263 -47.26 4.55 8.52
C LEU A 263 -45.80 4.28 8.88
N ASN A 264 -45.26 3.18 8.36
CA ASN A 264 -43.85 2.87 8.51
C ASN A 264 -43.03 3.69 7.51
N LEU A 265 -42.42 4.77 7.98
CA LEU A 265 -41.52 5.63 7.20
C LEU A 265 -40.06 5.31 7.54
N PRO A 266 -39.44 4.29 6.91
CA PRO A 266 -38.07 3.93 7.23
C PRO A 266 -37.12 5.07 6.86
N THR A 267 -36.15 5.34 7.73
CA THR A 267 -35.06 6.31 7.47
C THR A 267 -33.87 5.66 6.78
N LYS A 268 -33.89 4.34 6.63
CA LYS A 268 -32.89 3.51 5.98
C LYS A 268 -33.54 2.49 5.06
N GLY A 269 -33.02 2.39 3.83
CA GLY A 269 -33.37 1.30 2.92
C GLY A 269 -32.89 -0.05 3.47
N SER A 270 -33.70 -1.10 3.30
CA SER A 270 -33.43 -2.41 3.88
C SER A 270 -32.48 -3.28 3.05
N VAL A 271 -32.23 -2.92 1.79
CA VAL A 271 -31.44 -3.70 0.82
C VAL A 271 -30.00 -3.18 0.74
N HIS A 272 -29.84 -1.86 0.55
CA HIS A 272 -28.56 -1.19 0.33
C HIS A 272 -28.27 -0.07 1.33
N ASN A 273 -29.08 0.06 2.39
CA ASN A 273 -28.86 0.99 3.51
C ASN A 273 -28.80 2.47 3.07
N SER A 274 -29.48 2.81 1.97
CA SER A 274 -29.65 4.20 1.52
C SER A 274 -30.32 5.02 2.63
N ASN A 275 -29.92 6.29 2.78
CA ASN A 275 -30.63 7.19 3.69
C ASN A 275 -31.92 7.65 3.05
N ILE A 276 -33.03 7.61 3.79
CA ILE A 276 -34.34 8.05 3.32
C ILE A 276 -34.81 9.20 4.22
N LEU A 277 -35.11 10.34 3.60
CA LEU A 277 -35.63 11.53 4.28
C LEU A 277 -37.06 11.77 3.81
N TRP A 278 -38.00 11.72 4.73
CA TRP A 278 -39.42 11.91 4.45
C TRP A 278 -39.87 13.34 4.69
N THR A 279 -40.73 13.82 3.82
CA THR A 279 -41.50 15.05 3.99
C THR A 279 -42.95 14.79 3.62
N SER A 280 -43.87 15.54 4.21
CA SER A 280 -45.30 15.44 3.94
C SER A 280 -45.79 16.78 3.39
N SER A 281 -46.67 16.72 2.39
CA SER A 281 -47.35 17.92 1.88
C SER A 281 -48.31 18.52 2.89
N ASN A 282 -48.70 17.76 3.92
CA ASN A 282 -49.59 18.20 4.99
C ASN A 282 -49.26 17.48 6.31
N ASN A 283 -48.36 18.07 7.10
CA ASN A 283 -47.92 17.53 8.39
C ASN A 283 -49.05 17.39 9.42
N ALA A 284 -50.14 18.15 9.29
CA ALA A 284 -51.30 18.07 10.16
C ALA A 284 -52.18 16.82 9.89
N VAL A 285 -51.96 16.14 8.77
CA VAL A 285 -52.71 14.92 8.38
C VAL A 285 -51.79 13.70 8.37
N ILE A 286 -50.57 13.81 7.87
CA ILE A 286 -49.54 12.78 8.08
C ILE A 286 -48.26 13.47 8.52
N SER A 287 -47.80 13.16 9.74
CA SER A 287 -46.57 13.73 10.30
C SER A 287 -45.33 13.19 9.59
N ARG A 288 -44.19 13.87 9.80
CA ARG A 288 -42.86 13.42 9.33
C ARG A 288 -42.48 12.00 9.80
N ASN A 289 -43.02 11.56 10.94
CA ASN A 289 -42.75 10.24 11.52
C ASN A 289 -43.82 9.20 11.15
N GLY A 290 -44.76 9.56 10.27
CA GLY A 290 -45.78 8.66 9.74
C GLY A 290 -47.05 8.58 10.56
N VAL A 291 -47.22 9.41 11.60
CA VAL A 291 -48.47 9.44 12.39
C VAL A 291 -49.59 9.99 11.52
N VAL A 292 -50.70 9.26 11.42
CA VAL A 292 -51.84 9.60 10.57
C VAL A 292 -52.96 10.19 11.41
N PHE A 293 -53.32 11.44 11.11
CA PHE A 293 -54.47 12.13 11.67
C PHE A 293 -55.62 12.11 10.66
N HIS A 294 -56.59 11.24 10.91
CA HIS A 294 -57.79 11.17 10.07
C HIS A 294 -58.62 12.46 10.18
N PRO A 295 -59.11 13.01 9.05
CA PRO A 295 -60.07 14.11 9.04
C PRO A 295 -61.26 13.83 9.94
N THR A 296 -61.76 14.89 10.56
CA THR A 296 -62.85 14.83 11.54
C THR A 296 -64.19 14.57 10.86
N ARG A 297 -65.21 14.25 11.66
CA ARG A 297 -66.54 13.88 11.17
C ARG A 297 -67.11 14.93 10.21
N GLY A 298 -67.58 14.50 9.05
CA GLY A 298 -68.20 15.38 8.05
C GLY A 298 -67.23 16.15 7.16
N GLN A 299 -65.91 16.01 7.37
CA GLN A 299 -64.90 16.46 6.43
C GLN A 299 -64.74 15.47 5.28
N ALA A 300 -64.20 15.95 4.15
CA ALA A 300 -63.86 15.10 3.02
C ALA A 300 -62.55 14.34 3.30
N ASP A 301 -62.36 13.21 2.61
CA ASP A 301 -61.07 12.51 2.59
C ASP A 301 -59.97 13.47 2.10
N VAL A 302 -58.77 13.36 2.69
CA VAL A 302 -57.64 14.23 2.37
C VAL A 302 -56.56 13.43 1.67
N ASN A 303 -56.08 13.92 0.53
CA ASN A 303 -54.92 13.37 -0.15
C ASN A 303 -53.64 14.06 0.36
N VAL A 304 -52.68 13.29 0.84
CA VAL A 304 -51.37 13.76 1.32
C VAL A 304 -50.29 13.14 0.46
N THR A 305 -49.41 13.97 -0.11
CA THR A 305 -48.24 13.49 -0.85
C THR A 305 -47.06 13.39 0.10
N LEU A 306 -46.60 12.17 0.36
CA LEU A 306 -45.33 11.91 1.03
C LEU A 306 -44.21 11.92 0.00
N THR A 307 -43.12 12.62 0.30
CA THR A 307 -41.94 12.69 -0.57
C THR A 307 -40.74 12.08 0.15
N ALA A 308 -40.21 11.00 -0.40
CA ALA A 308 -39.00 10.33 0.04
C ALA A 308 -37.81 10.82 -0.78
N ARG A 309 -36.87 11.51 -0.13
CA ARG A 309 -35.57 11.85 -0.71
C ARG A 309 -34.56 10.76 -0.30
N VAL A 310 -34.18 9.92 -1.26
CA VAL A 310 -33.33 8.76 -1.04
C VAL A 310 -31.90 9.07 -1.49
N ILE A 311 -30.92 8.78 -0.64
CA ILE A 311 -29.51 9.15 -0.84
C ILE A 311 -28.63 7.92 -0.64
N ASN A 312 -27.82 7.60 -1.65
CA ASN A 312 -26.76 6.60 -1.54
C ASN A 312 -25.46 7.15 -2.15
N GLY A 313 -24.46 7.39 -1.30
CA GLY A 313 -23.21 8.02 -1.72
C GLY A 313 -23.43 9.38 -2.41
N PRO A 314 -22.99 9.56 -3.67
CA PRO A 314 -23.14 10.80 -4.42
C PRO A 314 -24.50 10.97 -5.11
N VAL A 315 -25.33 9.92 -5.17
CA VAL A 315 -26.62 9.96 -5.89
C VAL A 315 -27.74 10.28 -4.91
N THR A 316 -28.66 11.12 -5.36
CA THR A 316 -29.89 11.44 -4.65
C THR A 316 -31.05 11.40 -5.63
N GLU A 317 -32.11 10.68 -5.26
CA GLU A 317 -33.35 10.64 -6.02
C GLU A 317 -34.54 10.96 -5.12
N THR A 318 -35.68 11.24 -5.73
CA THR A 318 -36.90 11.64 -5.02
C THR A 318 -38.09 10.88 -5.56
N PHE A 319 -38.83 10.26 -4.65
CA PHE A 319 -40.01 9.47 -4.92
C PHE A 319 -41.21 10.05 -4.17
N THR A 320 -42.38 10.01 -4.78
CA THR A 320 -43.62 10.57 -4.22
C THR A 320 -44.69 9.49 -4.09
N PHE A 321 -45.39 9.51 -2.98
CA PHE A 321 -46.49 8.62 -2.66
C PHE A 321 -47.71 9.45 -2.27
N ASP A 322 -48.76 9.37 -3.06
CA ASP A 322 -50.06 9.96 -2.75
C ASP A 322 -50.82 9.02 -1.82
N ILE A 323 -51.17 9.51 -0.64
CA ILE A 323 -51.85 8.74 0.41
C ILE A 323 -53.23 9.35 0.61
N LEU A 324 -54.28 8.55 0.43
CA LEU A 324 -55.63 8.94 0.75
C LEU A 324 -55.89 8.66 2.23
N VAL A 325 -56.13 9.71 3.03
CA VAL A 325 -56.52 9.57 4.43
C VAL A 325 -58.05 9.73 4.53
N PRO A 326 -58.79 8.65 4.79
CA PRO A 326 -60.24 8.70 4.82
C PRO A 326 -60.72 9.44 6.06
N ALA A 327 -61.81 10.19 5.93
CA ALA A 327 -62.50 10.73 7.10
C ALA A 327 -63.03 9.60 8.00
N LYS A 328 -63.10 9.83 9.31
CA LYS A 328 -63.65 8.82 10.25
C LYS A 328 -65.10 8.47 9.90
N THR A 329 -65.43 7.18 9.90
CA THR A 329 -66.81 6.70 9.68
C THR A 329 -67.75 7.19 10.77
N GLU A 330 -69.01 7.44 10.41
CA GLU A 330 -70.04 7.86 11.34
C GLU A 330 -70.26 6.80 12.43
N VAL A 331 -70.00 7.18 13.69
CA VAL A 331 -70.42 6.42 14.87
C VAL A 331 -71.80 6.96 15.28
N GLU A 332 -72.77 6.10 15.56
CA GLU A 332 -74.06 6.55 16.08
C GLU A 332 -73.87 7.16 17.47
N MET A 333 -73.89 8.50 17.51
CA MET A 333 -73.72 9.30 18.72
C MET A 333 -75.08 9.53 19.38
N ALA A 334 -75.17 9.33 20.69
CA ALA A 334 -76.41 9.61 21.43
C ALA A 334 -76.55 11.07 21.84
N SER A 335 -75.43 11.76 22.12
CA SER A 335 -75.43 13.19 22.44
C SER A 335 -74.05 13.83 22.27
N GLU A 336 -74.05 15.12 21.95
CA GLU A 336 -72.87 16.00 21.94
C GLU A 336 -72.97 17.02 23.08
N ALA A 337 -71.81 17.45 23.62
CA ALA A 337 -71.74 18.60 24.52
C ALA A 337 -70.57 19.50 24.13
N LEU A 338 -70.84 20.80 24.12
CA LEU A 338 -69.82 21.83 24.06
C LEU A 338 -69.36 22.11 25.48
N LEU A 339 -68.09 21.83 25.75
CA LEU A 339 -67.48 22.23 27.02
C LEU A 339 -66.86 23.61 26.80
N PRO A 340 -67.37 24.66 27.47
CA PRO A 340 -66.80 25.99 27.35
C PRO A 340 -65.41 25.98 27.97
N PHE A 341 -64.42 26.43 27.21
CA PHE A 341 -63.08 26.69 27.68
C PHE A 341 -62.87 28.20 27.72
N THR A 342 -62.78 28.76 28.93
CA THR A 342 -62.51 30.19 29.11
C THR A 342 -61.03 30.35 29.43
N ASN A 343 -60.33 31.13 28.61
CA ASN A 343 -58.95 31.49 28.89
C ASN A 343 -58.91 32.35 30.17
N MET A 344 -58.16 31.89 31.17
CA MET A 344 -57.98 32.64 32.42
C MET A 344 -56.65 33.40 32.49
N THR A 345 -55.83 33.32 31.43
CA THR A 345 -54.53 34.01 31.33
C THR A 345 -54.68 35.34 30.58
N GLY A 346 -53.91 36.35 30.99
CA GLY A 346 -53.89 37.67 30.35
C GLY A 346 -52.63 37.93 29.53
N GLU A 347 -51.74 36.95 29.42
CA GLU A 347 -50.37 37.13 28.90
C GLU A 347 -50.19 36.56 27.49
N TYR A 348 -50.95 35.52 27.12
CA TYR A 348 -51.05 35.02 25.74
C TYR A 348 -52.52 34.89 25.32
N GLU A 349 -52.83 35.31 24.09
CA GLU A 349 -54.18 35.16 23.51
C GLU A 349 -54.42 33.70 23.11
N VAL A 350 -54.78 32.86 24.08
CA VAL A 350 -55.59 31.67 23.77
C VAL A 350 -57.00 32.18 23.53
N LEU A 351 -57.52 31.99 22.33
CA LEU A 351 -58.89 32.35 22.04
C LEU A 351 -59.82 31.49 22.91
N ASP A 352 -60.81 32.12 23.53
CA ASP A 352 -61.93 31.39 24.11
C ASP A 352 -62.49 30.43 23.06
N GLY A 353 -62.68 29.18 23.46
CA GLY A 353 -63.02 28.13 22.54
C GLY A 353 -63.97 27.12 23.16
N GLU A 354 -64.54 26.29 22.30
CA GLU A 354 -65.42 25.21 22.72
C GLU A 354 -64.74 23.90 22.40
N LEU A 355 -64.56 23.04 23.42
CA LEU A 355 -64.11 21.68 23.18
C LEU A 355 -65.33 20.83 22.84
N LEU A 356 -65.40 20.37 21.60
CA LEU A 356 -66.47 19.47 21.17
C LEU A 356 -66.22 18.07 21.72
N THR A 357 -67.17 17.60 22.54
CA THR A 357 -67.13 16.27 23.15
C THR A 357 -68.36 15.44 22.79
N PHE A 358 -68.13 14.15 22.64
CA PHE A 358 -69.06 13.18 22.08
C PHE A 358 -69.29 12.06 23.09
N TYR A 359 -70.54 11.69 23.37
CA TYR A 359 -70.87 10.62 24.34
C TYR A 359 -71.46 9.38 23.65
N ALA A 360 -70.93 8.20 23.96
CA ALA A 360 -71.53 6.92 23.58
C ALA A 360 -72.97 6.75 24.14
N GLU A 361 -73.78 5.83 23.59
CA GLU A 361 -75.20 5.62 23.98
C GLU A 361 -75.47 5.43 25.48
N ASN A 362 -74.47 4.99 26.25
CA ASN A 362 -74.56 4.83 27.69
C ASN A 362 -74.06 6.04 28.50
N GLY A 363 -73.69 7.14 27.84
CA GLY A 363 -73.22 8.39 28.45
C GLY A 363 -71.86 8.31 29.14
N ALA A 364 -71.15 7.18 29.06
CA ALA A 364 -70.03 6.88 29.96
C ALA A 364 -68.63 7.13 29.38
N LEU A 365 -68.52 7.31 28.06
CA LEU A 365 -67.23 7.41 27.36
C LEU A 365 -67.21 8.70 26.52
N PRO A 366 -66.57 9.77 27.02
CA PRO A 366 -66.41 11.01 26.26
C PRO A 366 -65.29 10.86 25.24
N TYR A 367 -65.58 11.05 23.95
CA TYR A 367 -64.59 11.20 22.90
C TYR A 367 -64.33 12.69 22.66
N VAL A 368 -63.05 13.06 22.59
CA VAL A 368 -62.60 14.43 22.31
C VAL A 368 -62.14 14.52 20.86
N ASP A 369 -62.58 15.55 20.14
CA ASP A 369 -62.05 15.85 18.82
C ASP A 369 -60.61 16.35 18.91
N ILE A 370 -59.65 15.52 18.48
CA ILE A 370 -58.21 15.82 18.64
C ILE A 370 -57.82 17.06 17.84
N GLN A 371 -58.42 17.33 16.67
CA GLN A 371 -58.11 18.55 15.93
C GLN A 371 -58.61 19.79 16.66
N SER A 372 -59.81 19.76 17.24
CA SER A 372 -60.33 20.85 18.08
C SER A 372 -59.50 21.02 19.35
N PHE A 373 -59.05 19.92 19.96
CA PHE A 373 -58.15 19.95 21.11
C PHE A 373 -56.78 20.55 20.75
N LEU A 374 -56.16 20.10 19.66
CA LEU A 374 -54.88 20.64 19.18
C LEU A 374 -55.01 22.10 18.70
N ALA A 375 -56.14 22.50 18.13
CA ALA A 375 -56.42 23.88 17.74
C ALA A 375 -56.63 24.80 18.95
N LEU A 376 -57.14 24.29 20.08
CA LEU A 376 -57.13 25.02 21.35
C LEU A 376 -55.71 25.21 21.90
N LEU A 377 -54.76 24.36 21.48
CA LEU A 377 -53.34 24.46 21.81
C LEU A 377 -52.54 25.28 20.77
N ASP A 378 -53.19 25.78 19.71
CA ASP A 378 -52.56 26.63 18.71
C ASP A 378 -52.25 28.01 19.30
N GLY A 379 -50.96 28.40 19.30
CA GLY A 379 -50.44 29.57 20.01
C GLY A 379 -49.95 29.30 21.45
N LEU A 380 -50.15 28.09 21.98
CA LEU A 380 -49.69 27.66 23.31
C LEU A 380 -48.39 26.84 23.29
N LEU A 381 -48.10 26.15 22.19
CA LEU A 381 -46.92 25.31 21.98
C LEU A 381 -46.36 25.52 20.56
N TYR A 382 -45.05 25.61 20.39
CA TYR A 382 -44.44 25.55 19.05
C TYR A 382 -44.52 24.11 18.53
N PHE A 383 -45.27 23.90 17.45
CA PHE A 383 -45.55 22.59 16.85
C PHE A 383 -44.30 21.79 16.44
N GLU A 384 -43.13 22.42 16.34
CA GLU A 384 -41.86 21.76 16.00
C GLU A 384 -41.23 20.98 17.17
N GLU A 385 -41.68 21.21 18.40
CA GLU A 385 -41.13 20.60 19.63
C GLU A 385 -41.98 19.43 20.18
N LEU A 386 -43.14 19.18 19.56
CA LEU A 386 -44.03 18.08 19.94
C LEU A 386 -43.65 16.78 19.20
N GLU A 387 -43.28 15.77 19.97
CA GLU A 387 -43.12 14.40 19.51
C GLU A 387 -44.43 13.61 19.73
N PHE A 388 -44.81 12.82 18.74
CA PHE A 388 -46.00 11.98 18.80
C PHE A 388 -45.57 10.53 18.59
N ALA A 389 -45.89 9.66 19.54
CA ALA A 389 -45.64 8.23 19.49
C ALA A 389 -46.96 7.48 19.65
N TYR A 390 -47.23 6.51 18.76
CA TYR A 390 -48.46 5.74 18.79
C TYR A 390 -48.15 4.25 18.91
N VAL A 391 -48.70 3.59 19.94
CA VAL A 391 -48.53 2.15 20.18
C VAL A 391 -49.90 1.51 20.45
N GLY A 392 -50.38 0.71 19.50
CA GLY A 392 -51.65 -0.01 19.64
C GLY A 392 -52.87 0.91 19.60
N HIS A 393 -53.46 1.19 20.75
CA HIS A 393 -54.56 2.15 20.94
C HIS A 393 -54.13 3.36 21.75
N ILE A 394 -52.82 3.59 21.91
CA ILE A 394 -52.29 4.64 22.78
C ILE A 394 -51.55 5.67 21.92
N LEU A 395 -52.01 6.93 21.95
CA LEU A 395 -51.26 8.09 21.47
C LEU A 395 -50.55 8.75 22.64
N THR A 396 -49.24 8.77 22.59
CA THR A 396 -48.37 9.51 23.48
C THR A 396 -47.92 10.77 22.75
N ILE A 397 -48.21 11.95 23.30
CA ILE A 397 -47.67 13.23 22.85
C ILE A 397 -46.67 13.65 23.90
N SER A 398 -45.44 13.91 23.50
CA SER A 398 -44.36 14.35 24.38
C SER A 398 -43.74 15.64 23.87
N TYR A 399 -43.23 16.45 24.77
CA TYR A 399 -42.41 17.61 24.42
C TYR A 399 -41.34 17.84 25.49
N GLN A 400 -40.26 18.50 25.10
CA GLN A 400 -39.15 18.84 26.00
C GLN A 400 -39.12 20.35 26.20
N ILE A 401 -39.03 20.79 27.46
CA ILE A 401 -38.69 22.17 27.80
C ILE A 401 -37.25 22.21 28.27
N VAL A 402 -36.46 23.15 27.74
CA VAL A 402 -35.13 23.46 28.26
C VAL A 402 -35.22 24.80 28.98
N ASP A 403 -34.92 24.81 30.28
CA ASP A 403 -34.86 26.01 31.09
C ASP A 403 -33.39 26.43 31.27
N GLU A 404 -33.10 27.71 31.00
CA GLU A 404 -31.76 28.29 31.12
C GLU A 404 -31.63 28.97 32.48
N ILE A 405 -30.77 28.43 33.34
CA ILE A 405 -30.50 29.01 34.66
C ILE A 405 -29.50 30.14 34.49
N GLU A 406 -29.95 31.38 34.70
CA GLU A 406 -29.12 32.57 34.58
C GLU A 406 -28.56 33.05 35.94
N ASP A 407 -27.37 33.66 35.92
CA ASP A 407 -26.85 34.40 37.07
C ASP A 407 -27.53 35.77 37.24
N GLU A 408 -27.16 36.49 38.30
CA GLU A 408 -27.72 37.82 38.65
C GLU A 408 -27.53 38.89 37.54
N PHE A 409 -26.72 38.59 36.52
CA PHE A 409 -26.41 39.48 35.40
C PHE A 409 -27.03 39.01 34.07
N GLY A 410 -27.85 37.94 34.10
CA GLY A 410 -28.52 37.39 32.94
C GLY A 410 -27.62 36.54 32.05
N ASN A 411 -26.52 36.01 32.57
CA ASN A 411 -25.71 35.04 31.83
C ASN A 411 -26.16 33.63 32.20
N VAL A 412 -26.44 32.80 31.18
CA VAL A 412 -26.76 31.38 31.37
C VAL A 412 -25.56 30.67 32.00
N ILE A 413 -25.75 30.10 33.19
CA ILE A 413 -24.75 29.37 33.96
C ILE A 413 -25.03 27.87 34.03
N ASP A 414 -26.26 27.43 33.77
CA ASP A 414 -26.65 26.03 33.67
C ASP A 414 -27.93 25.87 32.84
N THR A 415 -28.29 24.64 32.45
CA THR A 415 -29.54 24.34 31.76
C THR A 415 -30.18 23.07 32.30
N GLU A 416 -31.46 23.12 32.65
CA GLU A 416 -32.24 21.95 33.04
C GLU A 416 -33.23 21.55 31.94
N THR A 417 -33.41 20.26 31.71
CA THR A 417 -34.34 19.74 30.68
C THR A 417 -35.46 18.96 31.35
N TYR A 418 -36.69 19.25 30.95
CA TYR A 418 -37.91 18.64 31.45
C TYR A 418 -38.67 17.95 30.32
N ASP A 419 -39.00 16.68 30.52
CA ASP A 419 -39.79 15.88 29.59
C ASP A 419 -41.24 15.80 30.08
N TYR A 420 -42.19 16.11 29.21
CA TYR A 420 -43.61 16.03 29.52
C TYR A 420 -44.35 15.13 28.54
N VAL A 421 -45.28 14.34 29.05
CA VAL A 421 -45.98 13.32 28.27
C VAL A 421 -47.48 13.28 28.59
N ILE A 422 -48.30 13.45 27.56
CA ILE A 422 -49.74 13.15 27.60
C ILE A 422 -50.01 11.88 26.82
N THR A 423 -50.76 10.97 27.43
CA THR A 423 -51.09 9.66 26.88
C THR A 423 -52.60 9.56 26.73
N ILE A 424 -53.07 9.37 25.50
CA ILE A 424 -54.45 9.19 25.13
C ILE A 424 -54.63 7.71 24.76
N ASP A 425 -55.31 6.97 25.60
CA ASP A 425 -55.69 5.58 25.37
C ASP A 425 -57.09 5.55 24.74
N PHE A 426 -57.18 5.15 23.48
CA PHE A 426 -58.41 5.09 22.70
C PHE A 426 -59.27 3.86 23.00
N ASP A 427 -58.70 2.76 23.54
CA ASP A 427 -59.48 1.56 23.88
C ASP A 427 -60.10 1.69 25.28
N LEU A 428 -59.34 2.23 26.24
CA LEU A 428 -59.81 2.54 27.58
C LEU A 428 -60.53 3.90 27.65
N ASN A 429 -60.38 4.72 26.61
CA ASN A 429 -60.91 6.08 26.52
C ASN A 429 -60.47 6.95 27.72
N THR A 430 -59.16 6.95 27.98
CA THR A 430 -58.56 7.69 29.09
C THR A 430 -57.47 8.62 28.57
N LEU A 431 -57.43 9.83 29.10
CA LEU A 431 -56.31 10.76 28.94
C LEU A 431 -55.53 10.76 30.25
N THR A 432 -54.25 10.46 30.17
CA THR A 432 -53.34 10.35 31.32
C THR A 432 -52.16 11.28 31.10
N LEU A 433 -51.81 12.04 32.13
CA LEU A 433 -50.65 12.92 32.13
C LEU A 433 -49.58 12.26 33.00
N ASP A 434 -48.33 12.30 32.57
CA ASP A 434 -47.20 11.82 33.38
C ASP A 434 -46.88 12.76 34.55
N SER A 435 -47.16 14.05 34.37
CA SER A 435 -47.11 15.08 35.39
C SER A 435 -48.23 16.09 35.16
N LEU A 436 -48.84 16.60 36.23
CA LEU A 436 -49.66 17.83 36.13
C LEU A 436 -48.83 19.00 35.61
N SER A 437 -47.51 18.94 35.80
CA SER A 437 -46.56 19.89 35.25
C SER A 437 -46.39 19.79 33.73
N PHE A 438 -47.02 18.82 33.05
CA PHE A 438 -47.30 18.93 31.63
C PHE A 438 -48.00 20.27 31.30
N PHE A 439 -48.80 20.78 32.25
CA PHE A 439 -49.38 22.12 32.20
C PHE A 439 -48.62 23.16 33.07
N ASP A 440 -47.74 22.78 33.99
CA ASP A 440 -46.96 23.71 34.86
C ASP A 440 -45.58 24.09 34.30
N GLY A 441 -44.90 23.26 33.51
CA GLY A 441 -43.67 23.65 32.80
C GLY A 441 -43.96 24.77 31.79
N TYR A 442 -45.20 24.80 31.32
CA TYR A 442 -45.83 25.89 30.59
C TYR A 442 -46.07 27.15 31.46
N ILE A 443 -46.22 27.02 32.79
CA ILE A 443 -46.37 28.16 33.73
C ILE A 443 -45.01 28.68 34.24
N GLN A 444 -43.96 27.86 34.31
CA GLN A 444 -42.64 28.32 34.78
C GLN A 444 -41.87 29.20 33.79
N SER A 445 -42.08 29.09 32.46
CA SER A 445 -41.51 30.06 31.51
C SER A 445 -42.19 31.44 31.56
N THR A 446 -43.29 31.54 32.30
CA THR A 446 -43.96 32.80 32.70
C THR A 446 -43.87 32.96 34.21
N ALA A 447 -42.74 33.46 34.70
CA ALA A 447 -42.47 33.64 36.13
C ALA A 447 -43.70 34.11 36.94
N THR A 448 -44.39 33.23 37.67
CA THR A 448 -45.25 33.66 38.78
C THR A 448 -45.46 32.60 39.87
N ASP A 449 -45.37 33.12 41.09
CA ASP A 449 -45.48 32.53 42.41
C ASP A 449 -46.90 31.97 42.69
N TYR A 450 -47.00 30.65 42.84
CA TYR A 450 -48.18 29.98 43.38
C TYR A 450 -48.30 30.24 44.90
N SER A 451 -48.71 31.45 45.27
CA SER A 451 -49.36 31.66 46.55
C SER A 451 -50.86 31.90 46.33
N GLN A 452 -51.62 30.89 46.77
CA GLN A 452 -53.09 30.84 46.99
C GLN A 452 -53.93 30.08 45.96
N GLY A 453 -54.01 28.76 46.16
CA GLY A 453 -55.25 28.11 46.59
C GLY A 453 -56.30 27.77 45.52
N LEU A 454 -56.53 26.47 45.38
CA LEU A 454 -57.76 25.83 44.88
C LEU A 454 -59.06 26.43 45.44
#